data_AF-A0A5C6VL57-F1
#
_entry.id   AF-A0A5C6VL57-F1
#
_cell.length_a   1.000
_cell.length_b   1.000
_cell.length_c   1.000
_cell.angle_alpha   90.00
_cell.angle_beta   90.00
_cell.angle_gamma   90.00
#
_symmetry.space_group_name_H-M   'P 1'
#
loop_
_entity.id
_entity.type
_entity.pdbx_description
1 polymer ?
#
loop_
_entity_poly.entity_id
_entity_poly.type
_entity_poly.pdbx_seq_one_letter_code
_entity_poly.pdbx_strand_id
1 'polypeptide(L)'
;MSERVNPLANLDDFSVKPAARKPKPQLEAIEQLAQETGFPSRQPVRAKPAAPARKQRRYTTGRNVQIPIKGTAETRAELEALADELQVPFGEVLARALMALRREMDSK
;
A
#
# COMPACT_ATOMS: atom_id res chain seq x y z
N MET A 1 -17.21 -58.13 -31.18
CA MET A 1 -17.72 -56.75 -31.31
C MET A 1 -18.30 -56.37 -29.96
N SER A 2 -17.52 -55.79 -29.05
CA SER A 2 -18.06 -55.35 -27.75
C SER A 2 -18.68 -53.98 -27.92
N GLU A 3 -19.99 -53.92 -27.77
CA GLU A 3 -20.80 -52.71 -27.84
C GLU A 3 -20.47 -51.81 -26.64
N ARG A 4 -20.20 -50.52 -26.90
CA ARG A 4 -19.89 -49.55 -25.84
C ARG A 4 -21.18 -49.18 -25.13
N VAL A 5 -21.30 -49.54 -23.86
CA VAL A 5 -22.40 -49.10 -23.00
C VAL A 5 -22.33 -47.59 -22.84
N ASN A 6 -23.41 -46.88 -23.17
CA ASN A 6 -23.50 -45.44 -23.01
C ASN A 6 -23.75 -45.09 -21.53
N PRO A 7 -22.80 -44.46 -20.82
CA PRO A 7 -22.95 -44.12 -19.42
C PRO A 7 -24.00 -43.03 -19.16
N LEU A 8 -24.52 -42.40 -20.21
CA LEU A 8 -25.49 -41.30 -20.13
C LEU A 8 -26.93 -41.75 -20.39
N ALA A 9 -27.20 -43.04 -20.54
CA ALA A 9 -28.53 -43.57 -20.87
C ALA A 9 -29.59 -43.38 -19.75
N ASN A 10 -29.18 -43.04 -18.52
CA ASN A 10 -30.07 -42.88 -17.36
C ASN A 10 -30.16 -41.43 -16.85
N LEU A 11 -30.03 -40.42 -17.71
CA LEU A 11 -30.09 -39.00 -17.31
C LEU A 11 -31.48 -38.36 -17.45
N ASP A 12 -32.53 -39.13 -17.77
CA ASP A 12 -33.87 -38.58 -18.00
C ASP A 12 -34.50 -37.93 -16.75
N ASP A 13 -34.06 -38.31 -15.55
CA ASP A 13 -34.47 -37.70 -14.29
C ASP A 13 -33.74 -36.38 -13.95
N PHE A 14 -32.76 -35.97 -14.75
CA PHE A 14 -32.02 -34.73 -14.55
C PHE A 14 -32.80 -33.53 -15.10
N SER A 15 -33.89 -33.16 -14.42
CA SER A 15 -34.68 -31.96 -14.74
C SER A 15 -34.37 -30.80 -13.79
N VAL A 16 -34.31 -29.59 -14.35
CA VAL A 16 -34.10 -28.36 -13.56
C VAL A 16 -35.39 -28.02 -12.84
N LYS A 17 -35.35 -27.94 -11.50
CA LYS A 17 -36.51 -27.49 -10.71
C LYS A 17 -36.89 -26.05 -11.12
N PRO A 18 -38.19 -25.75 -11.32
CA PRO A 18 -38.62 -24.40 -11.66
C PRO A 18 -38.22 -23.43 -10.54
N ALA A 19 -37.62 -22.31 -10.92
CA ALA A 19 -37.10 -21.33 -9.97
C ALA A 19 -38.26 -20.64 -9.22
N ALA A 20 -38.54 -21.10 -8.00
CA ALA A 20 -39.39 -20.36 -7.06
C ALA A 20 -38.68 -19.04 -6.71
N ARG A 21 -39.31 -17.90 -7.06
CA ARG A 21 -38.79 -16.56 -6.72
C ARG A 21 -38.95 -16.32 -5.23
N LYS A 22 -37.92 -16.67 -4.44
CA LYS A 22 -37.85 -16.25 -3.04
C LYS A 22 -37.73 -14.71 -2.98
N PRO A 23 -38.39 -14.03 -2.03
CA PRO A 23 -38.21 -12.60 -1.84
C PRO A 23 -36.74 -12.34 -1.50
N LYS A 24 -36.13 -11.35 -2.18
CA LYS A 24 -34.76 -10.95 -1.86
C LYS A 24 -34.75 -10.35 -0.44
N PRO A 25 -33.82 -10.76 0.43
CA PRO A 25 -33.68 -10.12 1.73
C PRO A 25 -33.31 -8.64 1.58
N GLN A 26 -33.70 -7.84 2.56
CA GLN A 26 -33.40 -6.41 2.62
C GLN A 26 -31.89 -6.21 2.73
N LEU A 27 -31.34 -5.22 2.03
CA LEU A 27 -29.90 -4.96 1.97
C LEU A 27 -29.29 -4.71 3.36
N GLU A 28 -30.01 -4.01 4.23
CA GLU A 28 -29.57 -3.73 5.61
C GLU A 28 -29.38 -5.00 6.43
N ALA A 29 -30.26 -6.00 6.27
CA ALA A 29 -30.14 -7.27 6.97
C ALA A 29 -28.92 -8.08 6.49
N ILE A 30 -28.54 -7.93 5.22
CA ILE A 30 -27.34 -8.55 4.66
C ILE A 30 -26.09 -7.87 5.22
N GLU A 31 -26.09 -6.54 5.37
CA GLU A 31 -24.98 -5.79 5.93
C GLU A 31 -24.77 -6.08 7.42
N GLN A 32 -25.85 -6.17 8.21
CA GLN A 32 -25.77 -6.56 9.62
C GLN A 32 -25.21 -7.97 9.78
N LEU A 33 -25.73 -8.94 9.02
CA LEU A 33 -25.23 -10.31 9.03
C LEU A 33 -23.75 -10.38 8.61
N ALA A 34 -23.34 -9.60 7.60
CA ALA A 34 -21.96 -9.52 7.15
C ALA A 34 -21.03 -8.96 8.24
N GLN A 35 -21.47 -7.98 9.02
CA GLN A 35 -20.72 -7.46 10.15
C GLN A 35 -20.60 -8.48 11.29
N GLU A 36 -21.71 -9.12 11.67
CA GLU A 36 -21.73 -10.13 12.73
C GLU A 36 -20.89 -11.37 12.41
N THR A 37 -20.89 -11.80 11.14
CA THR A 37 -20.15 -12.98 10.67
C THR A 37 -18.70 -12.69 10.28
N GLY A 38 -18.25 -11.43 10.38
CA GLY A 38 -16.87 -11.05 10.04
C GLY A 38 -16.56 -11.06 8.55
N PHE A 39 -17.58 -10.88 7.70
CA PHE A 39 -17.45 -10.70 6.24
C PHE A 39 -17.78 -9.25 5.82
N PRO A 40 -17.13 -8.21 6.37
CA PRO A 40 -17.39 -6.84 5.96
C PRO A 40 -17.05 -6.65 4.49
N SER A 41 -17.88 -5.88 3.79
CA SER A 41 -17.67 -5.54 2.38
C SER A 41 -16.31 -4.88 2.16
N ARG A 42 -15.60 -5.28 1.10
CA ARG A 42 -14.32 -4.66 0.67
C ARG A 42 -14.51 -3.32 -0.03
N GLN A 43 -15.65 -2.65 0.16
CA GLN A 43 -15.81 -1.30 -0.36
C GLN A 43 -14.70 -0.41 0.25
N PRO A 44 -14.04 0.41 -0.59
CA PRO A 44 -13.01 1.30 -0.09
C PRO A 44 -13.64 2.21 0.97
N VAL A 45 -13.14 2.12 2.21
CA VAL A 45 -13.49 3.08 3.27
C VAL A 45 -13.25 4.47 2.69
N ARG A 46 -14.27 5.34 2.73
CA ARG A 46 -14.14 6.74 2.28
C ARG A 46 -12.84 7.30 2.85
N ALA A 47 -11.92 7.65 1.96
CA ALA A 47 -10.58 8.08 2.33
C ALA A 47 -10.68 9.23 3.34
N LYS A 48 -10.11 9.04 4.53
CA LYS A 48 -9.84 10.16 5.44
C LYS A 48 -8.96 11.15 4.68
N PRO A 49 -9.16 12.48 4.82
CA PRO A 49 -8.32 13.46 4.15
C PRO A 49 -6.86 13.19 4.53
N ALA A 50 -6.07 12.78 3.54
CA ALA A 50 -4.67 12.46 3.73
C ALA A 50 -3.92 13.75 4.12
N ALA A 51 -3.03 13.64 5.10
CA ALA A 51 -2.09 14.70 5.41
C ALA A 51 -1.36 15.16 4.12
N PRO A 52 -0.99 16.45 4.00
CA PRO A 52 -0.40 16.98 2.78
C PRO A 52 0.81 16.13 2.38
N ALA A 53 0.74 15.56 1.18
CA ALA A 53 1.81 14.74 0.63
C ALA A 53 3.09 15.58 0.52
N ARG A 54 4.15 15.19 1.22
CA ARG A 54 5.45 15.87 1.13
C ARG A 54 5.93 15.82 -0.32
N LYS A 55 6.35 16.97 -0.86
CA LYS A 55 6.86 17.07 -2.24
C LYS A 55 8.01 16.09 -2.43
N GLN A 56 7.87 15.18 -3.40
CA GLN A 56 8.90 14.18 -3.68
C GLN A 56 10.12 14.85 -4.32
N ARG A 57 11.24 14.88 -3.58
CA ARG A 57 12.50 15.47 -4.03
C ARG A 57 13.22 14.51 -4.98
N ARG A 58 13.01 14.67 -6.30
CA ARG A 58 13.70 13.87 -7.32
C ARG A 58 14.96 14.59 -7.78
N TYR A 59 16.08 14.27 -7.14
CA TYR A 59 17.41 14.72 -7.58
C TYR A 59 18.16 13.50 -8.10
N THR A 60 18.24 13.35 -9.42
CA THR A 60 18.88 12.20 -10.07
C THR A 60 20.21 12.63 -10.67
N THR A 61 21.30 12.34 -9.98
CA THR A 61 22.65 12.37 -10.54
C THR A 61 23.21 10.96 -10.42
N GLY A 62 23.50 10.29 -11.53
CA GLY A 62 23.88 8.86 -11.59
C GLY A 62 25.22 8.48 -10.94
N ARG A 63 25.74 9.30 -10.02
CA ARG A 63 27.03 9.14 -9.32
C ARG A 63 26.88 9.04 -7.79
N ASN A 64 25.64 9.01 -7.28
CA ASN A 64 25.40 9.01 -5.84
C ASN A 64 25.57 7.59 -5.27
N VAL A 65 26.41 7.46 -4.24
CA VAL A 65 26.58 6.21 -3.47
C VAL A 65 25.65 6.27 -2.24
N GLN A 66 25.04 5.14 -1.87
CA GLN A 66 24.24 5.06 -0.66
C GLN A 66 25.13 5.02 0.58
N ILE A 67 24.89 5.91 1.55
CA ILE A 67 25.62 5.98 2.81
C ILE A 67 24.67 5.55 3.95
N PRO A 68 24.77 4.32 4.48
CA PRO A 68 23.92 3.87 5.58
C PRO A 68 24.40 4.45 6.91
N ILE A 69 23.60 5.33 7.52
CA ILE A 69 23.91 5.98 8.80
C ILE A 69 22.77 5.71 9.78
N LYS A 70 23.12 5.42 11.02
CA LYS A 70 22.17 5.36 12.14
C LYS A 70 22.25 6.70 12.90
N GLY A 71 21.09 7.25 13.27
CA GLY A 71 20.98 8.50 14.02
C GLY A 71 19.73 8.51 14.89
N THR A 72 19.58 9.54 15.71
CA THR A 72 18.36 9.75 16.51
C THR A 72 17.23 10.28 15.63
N ALA A 73 15.99 10.23 16.15
CA ALA A 73 14.84 10.81 15.46
C ALA A 73 14.97 12.33 15.29
N GLU A 74 15.61 13.00 16.24
CA GLU A 74 15.87 14.44 16.24
C GLU A 74 16.83 14.83 15.09
N THR A 75 17.98 14.15 14.98
CA THR A 75 18.93 14.39 13.89
C THR A 75 18.30 14.17 12.52
N ARG A 76 17.41 13.18 12.40
CA ARG A 76 16.67 12.96 11.16
C ARG A 76 15.73 14.12 10.84
N ALA A 77 15.00 14.64 11.83
CA ALA A 77 14.10 15.77 11.65
C ALA A 77 14.85 17.04 11.22
N GLU A 78 16.00 17.31 11.84
CA GLU A 78 16.88 18.43 11.45
C GLU A 78 17.41 18.28 10.02
N LEU A 79 17.85 17.08 9.64
CA LEU A 79 18.30 16.80 8.28
C LEU A 79 17.17 17.00 7.26
N GLU A 80 15.95 16.56 7.60
CA GLU A 80 14.77 16.77 6.76
C GLU A 80 14.46 18.26 6.55
N ALA A 81 14.48 19.04 7.64
CA ALA A 81 14.22 20.49 7.65
C ALA A 81 15.27 21.28 6.85
N LEU A 82 16.57 21.05 7.11
CA LEU A 82 17.66 21.72 6.38
C LEU A 82 17.60 21.42 4.90
N ALA A 83 17.29 20.17 4.54
CA ALA A 83 17.21 19.78 3.15
C ALA A 83 15.95 20.35 2.45
N ASP A 84 14.86 20.63 3.19
CA ASP A 84 13.69 21.37 2.68
C ASP A 84 14.03 22.84 2.46
N GLU A 85 14.68 23.48 3.44
CA GLU A 85 15.07 24.89 3.36
C GLU A 85 16.03 25.15 2.19
N LEU A 86 17.04 24.30 2.05
CA LEU A 86 18.06 24.42 1.02
C LEU A 86 17.60 23.87 -0.35
N GLN A 87 16.47 23.17 -0.42
CA GLN A 87 15.98 22.50 -1.63
C GLN A 87 17.04 21.58 -2.29
N VAL A 88 17.80 20.84 -1.48
CA VAL A 88 18.84 19.90 -1.96
C VAL A 88 18.58 18.47 -1.46
N PRO A 89 19.19 17.44 -2.08
CA PRO A 89 19.11 16.07 -1.56
C PRO A 89 19.86 15.93 -0.22
N PHE A 90 19.49 14.93 0.57
CA PHE A 90 20.14 14.65 1.87
C PHE A 90 21.66 14.45 1.76
N GLY A 91 22.14 13.84 0.67
CA GLY A 91 23.58 13.66 0.45
C GLY A 91 24.35 14.98 0.35
N GLU A 92 23.75 16.01 -0.25
CA GLU A 92 24.35 17.34 -0.38
C GLU A 92 24.39 18.07 0.96
N VAL A 93 23.31 17.97 1.76
CA VAL A 93 23.31 18.52 3.14
C VAL A 93 24.39 17.85 3.98
N LEU A 94 24.52 16.52 3.89
CA LEU A 94 25.54 15.79 4.61
C LEU A 94 26.96 16.20 4.17
N ALA A 95 27.20 16.37 2.87
CA ALA A 95 28.49 16.83 2.36
C ALA A 95 28.87 18.22 2.92
N ARG A 96 27.93 19.16 2.95
CA ARG A 96 28.13 20.48 3.54
C ARG A 96 28.40 20.41 5.05
N ALA A 97 27.68 19.56 5.78
CA ALA A 97 27.89 19.34 7.20
C ALA A 97 29.31 18.80 7.49
N LEU A 98 29.79 17.84 6.69
CA LEU A 98 31.16 17.30 6.81
C LEU A 98 32.23 18.36 6.52
N MET A 99 32.00 19.22 5.52
CA MET A 99 32.91 20.33 5.23
C MET A 99 32.95 21.35 6.38
N ALA A 100 31.80 21.68 6.97
CA ALA A 100 31.73 22.58 8.12
C ALA A 100 32.46 21.99 9.33
N LEU A 101 32.20 20.72 9.65
CA LEU A 101 32.88 20.00 10.73
C LEU A 101 34.40 20.00 10.55
N ARG A 102 34.89 19.78 9.31
CA ARG A 102 36.33 19.81 9.03
C ARG A 102 36.94 21.20 9.26
N ARG A 103 36.25 22.27 8.86
CA ARG A 103 36.70 23.65 9.10
C ARG A 103 36.78 23.97 10.60
N GLU A 104 35.81 23.52 11.39
CA GLU A 104 35.82 23.70 12.84
C GLU A 104 36.97 22.94 13.51
N MET A 105 37.30 21.74 13.01
CA MET A 105 38.43 20.96 13.50
C MET A 105 39.78 21.56 13.14
N ASP A 106 39.93 22.09 11.92
CA ASP A 106 41.18 22.70 11.46
C ASP A 106 41.40 24.12 12.04
N SER A 107 40.33 24.77 12.53
CA SER A 107 40.37 26.08 13.20
C SER A 107 40.67 25.99 14.71
N LYS A 108 40.90 24.79 15.24
CA LYS A 108 41.12 24.51 16.66
C LYS A 108 42.54 24.04 16.92
#